data_AF-A0A819I6P5-F1
#
_entry.id   AF-A0A819I6P5-F1
#
_cell.length_a   1.000
_cell.length_b   1.000
_cell.length_c   1.000
_cell.angle_alpha   90.00
_cell.angle_beta   90.00
_cell.angle_gamma   90.00
#
_symmetry.space_group_name_H-M   'P 1'
#
loop_
_entity.id
_entity.type
_entity.pdbx_description
1 polymer ?
#
loop_
_entity_poly.entity_id
_entity_poly.type
_entity_poly.pdbx_seq_one_letter_code
_entity_poly.pdbx_strand_id
1 'polypeptide(L)'
;MARSIIPQTLNGVRTPIDDTLPMTCIIESSQLVEGYGVYSIRVTRVSNDPSCSWVVTKRFREFDDLNNILKEYGFDFELPKKKLLGRTDRTFMAERQKGLQTYLDTLAQQLELCNSLVIQRFLDPENHTINYSELALQHVSMFIRSTNNIYQIVEQLPDFGWRYNKSYFLATKTGVSKDERYLLSWCHYGLDKAFGEKDIANCLKLLKSIAHPFIVPIDEIYANETGTLTVCRFYSKGSLKDYLHQTKPTNGAYWKRYGRKSLSRGCDLNQIKNFGRQILEALLFIYDNGLVYGHLHSGNILLDLDQALPIKLLDIANAIVGVSSKYRCYISNLKQIRTLEHCDVYAFGRLLYELSTCEECPTSTCIQFPNTVPIPVQHVLLKIFAPTGDLPTIQELLEDSFFQQTVSNNIERFQLKLSPKAKEAFEQISRTAQGRLEGDQAKIKNVQRRTRLANHLMSDEEKLKRRRERQAKALGQSPDPNTNSQGKSTLLQRSISVDPLQLSVEKTTSRRPLATHLSVDVSSVPQPPPPPPTAAPPPPPPPPPPPPPPPPMSSASSPPPAAGGDRTQLLNSITDFSLAKLKKAKTNDRSTPKV
;
A
#
# COMPACT_ATOMS: atom_id res chain seq x y z
N MET A 1 25.22 -16.48 9.62
CA MET A 1 25.45 -15.36 8.68
C MET A 1 24.68 -15.63 7.40
N ALA A 2 23.43 -15.18 7.33
CA ALA A 2 22.61 -15.31 6.11
C ALA A 2 22.97 -14.16 5.16
N ARG A 3 23.54 -14.49 4.00
CA ARG A 3 23.76 -13.52 2.92
C ARG A 3 22.43 -13.29 2.22
N SER A 4 21.98 -12.04 2.28
CA SER A 4 20.82 -11.50 1.57
C SER A 4 20.97 -11.70 0.06
N ILE A 5 20.00 -12.37 -0.55
CA ILE A 5 19.87 -12.49 -2.00
C ILE A 5 19.06 -11.27 -2.47
N ILE A 6 19.72 -10.30 -3.11
CA ILE A 6 19.08 -9.09 -3.65
C ILE A 6 19.37 -9.00 -5.15
N PRO A 7 18.36 -9.04 -6.04
CA PRO A 7 18.53 -8.74 -7.46
C PRO A 7 18.68 -7.23 -7.75
N GLN A 8 19.41 -6.96 -8.84
CA GLN A 8 20.09 -5.71 -9.23
C GLN A 8 19.16 -4.54 -9.63
N THR A 9 19.57 -3.29 -9.33
CA THR A 9 19.38 -2.09 -10.17
C THR A 9 20.35 -0.95 -9.73
N LEU A 10 20.59 0.00 -10.65
CA LEU A 10 21.58 1.08 -10.57
C LEU A 10 21.58 1.83 -9.21
N ASN A 11 22.78 2.05 -8.68
CA ASN A 11 23.09 2.79 -7.44
C ASN A 11 22.69 2.14 -6.10
N GLY A 12 22.19 0.91 -6.07
CA GLY A 12 22.19 0.09 -4.86
C GLY A 12 21.28 0.53 -3.70
N VAL A 13 20.45 1.58 -3.88
CA VAL A 13 19.42 1.99 -2.91
C VAL A 13 18.04 1.76 -3.53
N ARG A 14 17.38 0.68 -3.10
CA ARG A 14 15.96 0.46 -3.43
C ARG A 14 15.14 1.57 -2.79
N THR A 15 14.40 2.35 -3.59
CA THR A 15 13.40 3.28 -3.04
C THR A 15 12.27 2.44 -2.44
N PRO A 16 11.94 2.60 -1.15
CA PRO A 16 10.90 1.79 -0.54
C PRO A 16 9.53 2.18 -1.10
N ILE A 17 8.71 1.17 -1.39
CA ILE A 17 7.47 1.25 -2.16
C ILE A 17 6.27 1.36 -1.21
N ASP A 18 5.29 2.19 -1.56
CA ASP A 18 3.99 2.21 -0.87
C ASP A 18 2.96 1.40 -1.64
N ASP A 19 2.71 0.18 -1.18
CA ASP A 19 1.78 -0.76 -1.82
C ASP A 19 0.31 -0.41 -1.61
N THR A 20 0.01 0.65 -0.84
CA THR A 20 -1.35 1.21 -0.77
C THR A 20 -1.67 2.16 -1.92
N LEU A 21 -0.68 2.56 -2.71
CA LEU A 21 -0.87 3.44 -3.86
C LEU A 21 -1.38 2.63 -5.07
N PRO A 22 -2.36 3.17 -5.82
CA PRO A 22 -2.96 2.46 -6.94
C PRO A 22 -1.92 2.23 -8.05
N MET A 23 -2.10 1.12 -8.75
CA MET A 23 -1.33 0.78 -9.95
C MET A 23 -2.22 0.87 -11.20
N THR A 24 -1.66 1.39 -12.29
CA THR A 24 -2.25 1.29 -13.63
C THR A 24 -1.42 0.33 -14.47
N CYS A 25 -2.07 -0.43 -15.35
CA CYS A 25 -1.43 -1.46 -16.16
C CYS A 25 -1.77 -1.26 -17.64
N ILE A 26 -0.78 -1.32 -18.52
CA ILE A 26 -0.96 -1.22 -19.98
C ILE A 26 -0.18 -2.36 -20.65
N ILE A 27 -0.86 -3.18 -21.45
CA ILE A 27 -0.21 -4.19 -22.29
C ILE A 27 0.34 -3.51 -23.53
N GLU A 28 1.65 -3.29 -23.55
CA GLU A 28 2.34 -2.56 -24.62
C GLU A 28 2.53 -3.40 -25.88
N SER A 29 2.79 -4.69 -25.68
CA SER A 29 3.07 -5.61 -26.77
C SER A 29 2.71 -7.05 -26.39
N SER A 30 2.50 -7.86 -27.42
CA SER A 30 2.40 -9.30 -27.29
C SER A 30 3.27 -9.98 -28.34
N GLN A 31 3.91 -11.07 -27.96
CA GLN A 31 4.82 -11.83 -28.82
C GLN A 31 4.65 -13.33 -28.61
N LEU A 32 4.97 -14.12 -29.63
CA LEU A 32 5.00 -15.57 -29.54
C LEU A 32 6.42 -16.01 -29.18
N VAL A 33 6.59 -16.61 -28.01
CA VAL A 33 7.86 -17.16 -27.53
C VAL A 33 7.68 -18.65 -27.33
N GLU A 34 8.48 -19.47 -28.02
CA GLU A 34 8.48 -20.93 -27.89
C GLU A 34 7.07 -21.57 -28.04
N GLY A 35 6.23 -21.02 -28.92
CA GLY A 35 4.87 -21.51 -29.17
C GLY A 35 3.80 -21.01 -28.19
N TYR A 36 4.13 -20.11 -27.27
CA TYR A 36 3.19 -19.50 -26.33
C TYR A 36 3.14 -17.98 -26.44
N GLY A 37 1.94 -17.42 -26.27
CA GLY A 37 1.74 -15.98 -26.23
C GLY A 37 2.23 -15.38 -24.92
N VAL A 38 3.07 -14.36 -25.04
CA VAL A 38 3.69 -13.60 -23.96
C VAL A 38 3.27 -12.13 -24.09
N TYR A 39 2.88 -11.51 -22.98
CA TYR A 39 2.37 -10.14 -22.91
C TYR A 39 3.31 -9.27 -22.06
N SER A 40 3.77 -8.16 -22.63
CA SER A 40 4.57 -7.16 -21.95
C SER A 40 3.66 -6.12 -21.33
N ILE A 41 3.63 -6.04 -20.00
CA ILE A 41 2.73 -5.18 -19.23
C ILE A 41 3.58 -4.09 -18.58
N ARG A 42 3.36 -2.84 -19.00
CA ARG A 42 3.85 -1.68 -18.25
C ARG A 42 2.94 -1.46 -17.05
N VAL A 43 3.53 -1.51 -15.87
CA VAL A 43 2.86 -1.18 -14.61
C VAL A 43 3.37 0.17 -14.14
N THR A 44 2.47 1.06 -13.72
CA THR A 44 2.82 2.37 -13.18
C THR A 44 2.18 2.53 -11.81
N ARG A 45 3.00 2.75 -10.78
CA ARG A 45 2.54 3.07 -9.42
C ARG A 45 2.58 4.58 -9.25
N VAL A 46 1.58 5.17 -8.59
CA VAL A 46 1.35 6.64 -8.57
C VAL A 46 0.84 7.11 -9.93
N SER A 47 -0.33 7.75 -9.91
CA SER A 47 -1.12 8.14 -11.09
C SER A 47 -0.25 8.69 -12.24
N ASN A 48 0.14 7.80 -13.16
CA ASN A 48 0.88 8.10 -14.40
C ASN A 48 2.21 8.85 -14.24
N ASP A 49 2.98 8.63 -13.18
CA ASP A 49 4.37 9.08 -13.13
C ASP A 49 5.28 8.04 -13.83
N PRO A 50 5.85 8.32 -15.02
CA PRO A 50 6.69 7.36 -15.73
C PRO A 50 7.94 6.95 -14.95
N SER A 51 8.40 7.80 -14.01
CA SER A 51 9.53 7.47 -13.13
C SER A 51 9.22 6.35 -12.14
N CYS A 52 7.94 6.06 -11.92
CA CYS A 52 7.43 5.00 -11.06
C CYS A 52 6.80 3.87 -11.90
N SER A 53 7.38 3.57 -13.07
CA SER A 53 6.92 2.49 -13.95
C SER A 53 7.97 1.41 -14.16
N TRP A 54 7.51 0.17 -14.30
CA TRP A 54 8.33 -0.99 -14.66
C TRP A 54 7.56 -1.88 -15.63
N VAL A 55 8.23 -2.87 -16.22
CA VAL A 55 7.62 -3.81 -17.16
C VAL A 55 7.69 -5.21 -16.58
N VAL A 56 6.54 -5.88 -16.52
CA VAL A 56 6.44 -7.30 -16.18
C VAL A 56 5.94 -8.07 -17.39
N THR A 57 6.46 -9.27 -17.57
CA THR A 57 6.10 -10.15 -18.67
C THR A 57 5.27 -11.32 -18.16
N LYS A 58 4.12 -11.58 -18.78
CA LYS A 58 3.17 -12.63 -18.35
C LYS A 58 2.67 -13.46 -19.52
N ARG A 59 2.44 -14.75 -19.26
CA ARG A 59 1.73 -15.66 -20.16
C ARG A 59 0.27 -15.76 -19.80
N PHE A 60 -0.58 -16.11 -20.76
CA PHE A 60 -2.02 -16.30 -20.52
C PHE A 60 -2.33 -17.26 -19.36
N ARG A 61 -1.52 -18.32 -19.18
CA ARG A 61 -1.67 -19.26 -18.07
C ARG A 61 -1.57 -18.58 -16.70
N GLU A 62 -0.67 -17.61 -16.55
CA GLU A 62 -0.50 -16.90 -15.28
C GLU A 62 -1.72 -16.01 -14.96
N PHE A 63 -2.37 -15.44 -15.98
CA PHE A 63 -3.64 -14.74 -15.80
C PHE A 63 -4.77 -15.71 -15.39
N ASP A 64 -4.80 -16.90 -15.98
CA ASP A 64 -5.77 -17.94 -15.63
C ASP A 64 -5.57 -18.44 -14.19
N ASP A 65 -4.32 -18.70 -13.79
CA ASP A 65 -3.97 -19.09 -12.42
C ASP A 65 -4.36 -17.99 -11.42
N LEU A 66 -4.05 -16.71 -11.72
CA LEU A 66 -4.50 -15.57 -10.92
C LEU A 66 -6.04 -15.53 -10.83
N ASN A 67 -6.74 -15.62 -11.96
CA ASN A 67 -8.20 -15.54 -11.99
C ASN A 67 -8.86 -16.67 -11.18
N ASN A 68 -8.29 -17.88 -11.22
CA ASN A 68 -8.78 -19.00 -10.42
C ASN A 68 -8.65 -18.72 -8.91
N ILE A 69 -7.54 -18.13 -8.46
CA ILE A 69 -7.37 -17.71 -7.06
C ILE A 69 -8.41 -16.64 -6.69
N LEU A 70 -8.62 -15.64 -7.57
CA LEU A 70 -9.58 -14.57 -7.33
C LEU A 70 -11.03 -15.06 -7.30
N LYS A 71 -11.37 -16.09 -8.08
CA LYS A 71 -12.68 -16.77 -8.01
C LYS A 71 -12.93 -17.42 -6.66
N GLU A 72 -11.92 -18.05 -6.05
CA GLU A 72 -12.06 -18.60 -4.70
C GLU A 72 -12.38 -17.51 -3.67
N TYR A 73 -11.82 -16.31 -3.86
CA TYR A 73 -12.10 -15.11 -3.07
C TYR A 73 -13.48 -14.51 -3.35
N GLY A 74 -14.22 -15.01 -4.34
CA GLY A 74 -15.54 -14.50 -4.71
C GLY A 74 -15.54 -13.44 -5.80
N PHE A 75 -14.41 -13.20 -6.46
CA PHE A 75 -14.32 -12.28 -7.60
C PHE A 75 -14.38 -13.07 -8.92
N ASP A 76 -15.46 -12.91 -9.68
CA ASP A 76 -15.63 -13.57 -10.98
C ASP A 76 -15.34 -12.60 -12.12
N PHE A 77 -14.05 -12.33 -12.34
CA PHE A 77 -13.62 -11.48 -13.46
C PHE A 77 -13.65 -12.28 -14.77
N GLU A 78 -14.14 -11.62 -15.83
CA GLU A 78 -14.15 -12.21 -17.17
C GLU A 78 -12.73 -12.30 -17.74
N LEU A 79 -12.32 -13.52 -18.07
CA LEU A 79 -11.04 -13.80 -18.72
C LEU A 79 -11.28 -14.24 -20.18
N PRO A 80 -10.45 -13.81 -21.15
CA PRO A 80 -10.58 -14.27 -22.54
C PRO A 80 -10.53 -15.80 -22.66
N LYS A 81 -11.36 -16.39 -23.53
CA LYS A 81 -11.46 -17.85 -23.64
C LYS A 81 -10.14 -18.53 -24.04
N LYS A 82 -9.93 -19.75 -23.53
CA LYS A 82 -8.87 -20.66 -24.00
C LYS A 82 -9.26 -21.20 -25.38
N LYS A 83 -8.49 -20.92 -26.43
CA LYS A 83 -8.61 -21.65 -27.72
C LYS A 83 -7.74 -22.90 -27.73
N LEU A 84 -8.32 -24.01 -28.19
CA LEU A 84 -7.65 -25.30 -28.38
C LEU A 84 -6.95 -25.41 -29.76
N LEU A 85 -7.39 -24.64 -30.77
CA LEU A 85 -6.83 -24.60 -32.14
C LEU A 85 -6.53 -23.13 -32.56
N GLY A 86 -5.48 -22.90 -33.36
CA GLY A 86 -5.15 -21.57 -33.89
C GLY A 86 -4.44 -20.61 -32.91
N ARG A 87 -3.68 -21.13 -31.93
CA ARG A 87 -3.01 -20.34 -30.87
C ARG A 87 -2.01 -19.30 -31.37
N THR A 88 -1.54 -19.43 -32.61
CA THR A 88 -0.52 -18.58 -33.24
C THR A 88 -1.10 -17.55 -34.23
N ASP A 89 -2.43 -17.50 -34.38
CA ASP A 89 -3.08 -16.51 -35.24
C ASP A 89 -2.88 -15.10 -34.67
N ARG A 90 -2.35 -14.20 -35.50
CA ARG A 90 -2.08 -12.80 -35.15
C ARG A 90 -3.35 -12.05 -34.76
N THR A 91 -4.49 -12.38 -35.37
CA THR A 91 -5.79 -11.78 -35.04
C THR A 91 -6.25 -12.21 -33.65
N PHE A 92 -6.07 -13.49 -33.32
CA PHE A 92 -6.39 -14.04 -32.01
C PHE A 92 -5.50 -13.48 -30.90
N MET A 93 -4.20 -13.31 -31.15
CA MET A 93 -3.29 -12.69 -30.20
C MET A 93 -3.70 -11.25 -29.88
N ALA A 94 -4.11 -10.48 -30.89
CA ALA A 94 -4.61 -9.12 -30.72
C ALA A 94 -5.95 -9.07 -29.96
N GLU A 95 -6.90 -9.96 -30.29
CA GLU A 95 -8.19 -10.08 -29.57
C GLU A 95 -7.97 -10.44 -28.10
N ARG A 96 -7.10 -11.42 -27.83
CA ARG A 96 -6.74 -11.82 -26.48
C ARG A 96 -6.01 -10.71 -25.73
N GLN A 97 -5.08 -9.99 -26.36
CA GLN A 97 -4.42 -8.83 -25.77
C GLN A 97 -5.45 -7.79 -25.31
N LYS A 98 -6.44 -7.47 -26.16
CA LYS A 98 -7.52 -6.54 -25.80
C LYS A 98 -8.31 -7.04 -24.59
N GLY A 99 -8.70 -8.33 -24.59
CA GLY A 99 -9.44 -8.88 -23.46
C GLY A 99 -8.64 -8.97 -22.16
N LEU A 100 -7.33 -9.23 -22.23
CA LEU A 100 -6.44 -9.17 -21.07
C LEU A 100 -6.24 -7.75 -20.55
N GLN A 101 -6.23 -6.74 -21.44
CA GLN A 101 -6.23 -5.34 -21.02
C GLN A 101 -7.49 -5.01 -20.23
N THR A 102 -8.67 -5.38 -20.73
CA THR A 102 -9.94 -5.18 -20.03
C THR A 102 -9.97 -5.87 -18.66
N TYR A 103 -9.39 -7.07 -18.57
CA TYR A 103 -9.22 -7.78 -17.29
C TYR A 103 -8.35 -6.97 -16.30
N LEU A 104 -7.19 -6.45 -16.74
CA LEU A 104 -6.32 -5.60 -15.91
C LEU A 104 -7.00 -4.28 -15.51
N ASP A 105 -7.74 -3.66 -16.43
CA ASP A 105 -8.49 -2.42 -16.16
C ASP A 105 -9.59 -2.64 -15.12
N THR A 106 -10.22 -3.82 -15.14
CA THR A 106 -11.24 -4.21 -14.15
C THR A 106 -10.61 -4.49 -12.79
N LEU A 107 -9.45 -5.17 -12.75
CA LEU A 107 -8.69 -5.38 -11.52
C LEU A 107 -8.27 -4.04 -10.90
N ALA A 108 -7.77 -3.10 -11.68
CA ALA A 108 -7.30 -1.79 -11.20
C ALA A 108 -8.42 -0.94 -10.55
N GLN A 109 -9.69 -1.23 -10.85
CA GLN A 109 -10.83 -0.59 -10.18
C GLN A 109 -11.06 -1.13 -8.75
N GLN A 110 -10.55 -2.32 -8.43
CA GLN A 110 -10.67 -2.95 -7.12
C GLN A 110 -9.45 -2.60 -6.24
N LEU A 111 -9.38 -1.34 -5.78
CA LEU A 111 -8.20 -0.80 -5.09
C LEU A 111 -7.74 -1.62 -3.89
N GLU A 112 -8.66 -2.10 -3.05
CA GLU A 112 -8.28 -2.94 -1.90
C GLU A 112 -7.71 -4.29 -2.35
N LEU A 113 -8.28 -4.89 -3.40
CA LEU A 113 -7.83 -6.16 -3.95
C LEU A 113 -6.44 -6.03 -4.58
N CYS A 114 -6.16 -4.91 -5.26
CA CYS A 114 -4.83 -4.61 -5.80
C CYS A 114 -3.73 -4.60 -4.72
N ASN A 115 -4.07 -4.35 -3.46
CA ASN A 115 -3.10 -4.38 -2.35
C ASN A 115 -2.82 -5.80 -1.84
N SER A 116 -3.51 -6.82 -2.38
CA SER A 116 -3.27 -8.22 -2.02
C SER A 116 -1.90 -8.70 -2.53
N LEU A 117 -1.24 -9.55 -1.73
CA LEU A 117 0.07 -10.10 -2.09
C LEU A 117 0.04 -10.89 -3.41
N VAL A 118 -1.09 -11.53 -3.73
CA VAL A 118 -1.23 -12.29 -4.98
C VAL A 118 -1.17 -11.38 -6.21
N ILE A 119 -1.82 -10.21 -6.17
CA ILE A 119 -1.76 -9.23 -7.26
C ILE A 119 -0.42 -8.50 -7.27
N GLN A 120 0.11 -8.13 -6.10
CA GLN A 120 1.44 -7.50 -6.01
C GLN A 120 2.53 -8.42 -6.56
N ARG A 121 2.50 -9.73 -6.29
CA ARG A 121 3.43 -10.71 -6.91
C ARG A 121 3.20 -10.91 -8.40
N PHE A 122 1.96 -10.76 -8.87
CA PHE A 122 1.66 -10.85 -10.29
C PHE A 122 2.19 -9.64 -11.06
N LEU A 123 2.02 -8.43 -10.52
CA LEU A 123 2.40 -7.18 -11.20
C LEU A 123 3.82 -6.71 -10.88
N ASP A 124 4.36 -7.03 -9.71
CA ASP A 124 5.63 -6.53 -9.16
C ASP A 124 6.41 -7.65 -8.42
N PRO A 125 6.75 -8.77 -9.10
CA PRO A 125 7.34 -9.94 -8.46
C PRO A 125 8.70 -9.66 -7.80
N GLU A 126 9.50 -8.76 -8.35
CA GLU A 126 10.86 -8.47 -7.87
C GLU A 126 10.89 -7.79 -6.50
N ASN A 127 9.88 -6.95 -6.22
CA ASN A 127 9.73 -6.28 -4.93
C ASN A 127 8.95 -7.14 -3.91
N HIS A 128 8.26 -8.18 -4.35
CA HIS A 128 7.38 -9.02 -3.51
C HIS A 128 7.89 -10.47 -3.33
N THR A 129 9.21 -10.63 -3.24
CA THR A 129 9.89 -11.92 -3.03
C THR A 129 9.92 -12.36 -1.57
N ILE A 130 9.74 -11.43 -0.62
CA ILE A 130 9.84 -11.70 0.82
C ILE A 130 8.71 -12.63 1.28
N ASN A 131 9.09 -13.67 2.04
CA ASN A 131 8.13 -14.53 2.75
C ASN A 131 7.86 -13.97 4.15
N TYR A 132 6.98 -12.97 4.24
CA TYR A 132 6.65 -12.31 5.50
C TYR A 132 6.10 -13.24 6.58
N SER A 133 5.39 -14.30 6.17
CA SER A 133 4.83 -15.30 7.09
C SER A 133 5.92 -16.07 7.84
N GLU A 134 6.96 -16.49 7.12
CA GLU A 134 8.09 -17.22 7.68
C GLU A 134 8.97 -16.33 8.57
N LEU A 135 9.26 -15.11 8.11
CA LEU A 135 10.00 -14.13 8.93
C LEU A 135 9.24 -13.78 10.21
N ALA A 136 7.93 -13.56 10.12
CA ALA A 136 7.10 -13.29 11.28
C ALA A 136 7.13 -14.45 12.28
N LEU A 137 7.07 -15.70 11.81
CA LEU A 137 7.16 -16.87 12.70
C LEU A 137 8.50 -16.90 13.45
N GLN A 138 9.61 -16.54 12.81
CA GLN A 138 10.92 -16.44 13.46
C GLN A 138 10.89 -15.38 14.57
N HIS A 139 10.40 -14.17 14.28
CA HIS A 139 10.32 -13.07 15.26
C HIS A 139 9.38 -13.38 16.42
N VAL A 140 8.20 -13.92 16.14
CA VAL A 140 7.24 -14.35 17.16
C VAL A 140 7.84 -15.45 18.03
N SER A 141 8.57 -16.41 17.45
CA SER A 141 9.26 -17.44 18.22
C SER A 141 10.35 -16.87 19.14
N MET A 142 11.06 -15.82 18.72
CA MET A 142 12.02 -15.12 19.59
C MET A 142 11.31 -14.42 20.75
N PHE A 143 10.21 -13.72 20.49
CA PHE A 143 9.39 -13.11 21.53
C PHE A 143 8.88 -14.14 22.55
N ILE A 144 8.34 -15.27 22.09
CA ILE A 144 7.84 -16.32 22.98
C ILE A 144 8.95 -16.84 23.91
N ARG A 145 10.16 -17.06 23.38
CA ARG A 145 11.30 -17.46 24.21
C ARG A 145 11.69 -16.39 25.22
N SER A 146 11.68 -15.11 24.81
CA SER A 146 12.00 -13.98 25.70
C SER A 146 10.97 -13.77 26.83
N THR A 147 9.76 -14.31 26.67
CA THR A 147 8.70 -14.27 27.69
C THR A 147 8.61 -15.59 28.46
N ASN A 148 9.71 -16.33 28.56
CA ASN A 148 9.79 -17.62 29.26
C ASN A 148 8.73 -18.63 28.80
N ASN A 149 8.31 -18.56 27.53
CA ASN A 149 7.28 -19.39 26.92
C ASN A 149 5.91 -19.29 27.63
N ILE A 150 5.56 -18.13 28.20
CA ILE A 150 4.20 -17.92 28.74
C ILE A 150 3.15 -17.89 27.63
N TYR A 151 3.51 -17.60 26.38
CA TYR A 151 2.61 -17.72 25.23
C TYR A 151 2.94 -18.98 24.42
N GLN A 152 1.91 -19.67 23.96
CA GLN A 152 2.04 -20.83 23.07
C GLN A 152 1.18 -20.62 21.83
N ILE A 153 1.79 -20.73 20.65
CA ILE A 153 1.06 -20.63 19.37
C ILE A 153 0.13 -21.84 19.25
N VAL A 154 -1.15 -21.54 19.00
CA VAL A 154 -2.19 -22.51 18.65
C VAL A 154 -2.27 -22.66 17.14
N GLU A 155 -2.29 -21.54 16.43
CA GLU A 155 -2.52 -21.50 14.99
C GLU A 155 -1.86 -20.26 14.37
N GLN A 156 -1.33 -20.39 13.16
CA GLN A 156 -0.99 -19.24 12.33
C GLN A 156 -2.20 -18.86 11.48
N LEU A 157 -2.52 -17.57 11.43
CA LEU A 157 -3.68 -17.04 10.69
C LEU A 157 -3.20 -16.35 9.40
N PRO A 158 -2.97 -17.11 8.30
CA PRO A 158 -2.52 -16.55 7.04
C PRO A 158 -3.58 -15.62 6.44
N ASP A 159 -3.11 -14.50 5.88
CA ASP A 159 -3.96 -13.48 5.25
C ASP A 159 -5.14 -13.05 6.14
N PHE A 160 -4.94 -12.96 7.46
CA PHE A 160 -6.01 -12.62 8.41
C PHE A 160 -6.49 -11.16 8.28
N GLY A 161 -5.59 -10.26 7.88
CA GLY A 161 -5.87 -8.86 7.59
C GLY A 161 -5.52 -8.50 6.15
N TRP A 162 -5.88 -7.28 5.72
CA TRP A 162 -5.63 -6.80 4.35
C TRP A 162 -4.15 -6.52 4.04
N ARG A 163 -3.33 -6.29 5.07
CA ARG A 163 -1.89 -6.02 4.92
C ARG A 163 -1.10 -7.32 4.92
N TYR A 164 -0.40 -7.62 3.83
CA TYR A 164 0.44 -8.82 3.76
C TYR A 164 1.73 -8.75 4.58
N ASN A 165 2.22 -7.55 4.90
CA ASN A 165 3.41 -7.36 5.74
C ASN A 165 3.09 -7.40 7.25
N LYS A 166 1.82 -7.69 7.61
CA LYS A 166 1.35 -7.91 8.98
C LYS A 166 0.82 -9.35 9.11
N SER A 167 1.46 -10.12 9.98
CA SER A 167 1.17 -11.54 10.21
C SER A 167 0.54 -11.75 11.57
N TYR A 168 -0.34 -12.75 11.68
CA TYR A 168 -1.17 -12.97 12.85
C TYR A 168 -1.06 -14.41 13.33
N PHE A 169 -1.00 -14.59 14.65
CA PHE A 169 -0.93 -15.90 15.29
C PHE A 169 -1.92 -15.93 16.45
N LEU A 170 -2.70 -17.00 16.53
CA LEU A 170 -3.54 -17.29 17.67
C LEU A 170 -2.69 -18.01 18.72
N ALA A 171 -2.77 -17.58 19.98
CA ALA A 171 -2.00 -18.17 21.07
C ALA A 171 -2.85 -18.38 22.34
N THR A 172 -2.37 -19.24 23.22
CA THR A 172 -2.79 -19.35 24.63
C THR A 172 -1.75 -18.73 25.54
N LYS A 173 -2.14 -18.34 26.76
CA LYS A 173 -1.25 -17.81 27.80
C LYS A 173 -1.24 -18.72 29.03
N THR A 174 -0.05 -19.09 29.52
CA THR A 174 0.14 -19.89 30.73
C THR A 174 -0.44 -19.17 31.94
N GLY A 175 -1.12 -19.91 32.81
CA GLY A 175 -1.76 -19.35 34.01
C GLY A 175 -3.13 -18.69 33.76
N VAL A 176 -3.62 -18.71 32.52
CA VAL A 176 -4.97 -18.26 32.13
C VAL A 176 -5.80 -19.46 31.65
N SER A 177 -7.13 -19.34 31.64
CA SER A 177 -8.01 -20.37 31.09
C SER A 177 -7.59 -20.81 29.69
N LYS A 178 -7.64 -22.13 29.43
CA LYS A 178 -7.39 -22.71 28.11
C LYS A 178 -8.43 -22.35 27.05
N ASP A 179 -9.50 -21.66 27.40
CA ASP A 179 -10.46 -21.11 26.43
C ASP A 179 -10.12 -19.67 26.04
N GLU A 180 -9.31 -18.98 26.85
CA GLU A 180 -8.84 -17.64 26.51
C GLU A 180 -7.78 -17.72 25.41
N ARG A 181 -7.96 -16.88 24.39
CA ARG A 181 -7.07 -16.80 23.23
C ARG A 181 -6.51 -15.39 23.13
N TYR A 182 -5.30 -15.30 22.60
CA TYR A 182 -4.59 -14.06 22.34
C TYR A 182 -4.23 -13.98 20.86
N LEU A 183 -4.26 -12.77 20.32
CA LEU A 183 -3.85 -12.46 18.96
C LEU A 183 -2.48 -11.79 19.01
N LEU A 184 -1.47 -12.49 18.48
CA LEU A 184 -0.10 -11.99 18.32
C LEU A 184 0.00 -11.41 16.92
N SER A 185 0.23 -10.12 16.81
CA SER A 185 0.24 -9.38 15.53
C SER A 185 1.64 -8.84 15.23
N TRP A 186 2.38 -9.52 14.36
CA TRP A 186 3.71 -9.09 13.91
C TRP A 186 3.58 -8.15 12.71
N CYS A 187 4.15 -6.96 12.79
CA CYS A 187 4.11 -5.97 11.71
C CYS A 187 5.51 -5.42 11.42
N HIS A 188 5.92 -5.47 10.15
CA HIS A 188 7.16 -4.85 9.71
C HIS A 188 7.02 -3.32 9.69
N TYR A 189 8.12 -2.61 9.93
CA TYR A 189 8.11 -1.15 9.86
C TYR A 189 7.70 -0.66 8.47
N GLY A 190 6.88 0.38 8.44
CA GLY A 190 6.45 1.01 7.21
C GLY A 190 7.29 2.24 6.84
N LEU A 191 6.84 2.93 5.80
CA LEU A 191 7.54 4.08 5.21
C LEU A 191 7.56 5.32 6.11
N ASP A 192 6.61 5.41 7.06
CA ASP A 192 6.50 6.52 8.01
C ASP A 192 7.24 6.24 9.32
N LYS A 193 8.13 5.24 9.35
CA LYS A 193 8.91 4.93 10.55
C LYS A 193 9.78 6.13 10.92
N ALA A 194 9.43 6.80 12.01
CA ALA A 194 9.98 8.12 12.33
C ALA A 194 11.36 8.08 13.02
N PHE A 195 11.68 7.01 13.75
CA PHE A 195 12.91 6.91 14.54
C PHE A 195 13.35 5.46 14.79
N GLY A 196 14.46 5.29 15.52
CA GLY A 196 15.04 4.00 15.88
C GLY A 196 14.16 3.17 16.82
N GLU A 197 14.46 1.86 16.87
CA GLU A 197 13.70 0.86 17.64
C GLU A 197 13.54 1.22 19.12
N LYS A 198 14.58 1.78 19.76
CA LYS A 198 14.55 2.13 21.18
C LYS A 198 13.43 3.12 21.50
N ASP A 199 13.28 4.16 20.69
CA ASP A 199 12.23 5.16 20.90
C ASP A 199 10.85 4.60 20.49
N ILE A 200 10.79 3.71 19.47
CA ILE A 200 9.57 2.97 19.12
C ILE A 200 9.09 2.12 20.30
N ALA A 201 9.98 1.34 20.91
CA ALA A 201 9.67 0.52 22.07
C ALA A 201 9.16 1.37 23.25
N ASN A 202 9.71 2.57 23.45
CA ASN A 202 9.22 3.50 24.48
C ASN A 202 7.80 4.00 24.17
N CYS A 203 7.51 4.39 22.94
CA CYS A 203 6.16 4.79 22.52
C CYS A 203 5.16 3.64 22.67
N LEU A 204 5.54 2.41 22.28
CA LEU A 204 4.70 1.22 22.43
C LEU A 204 4.42 0.87 23.90
N LYS A 205 5.41 1.03 24.79
CA LYS A 205 5.20 0.88 26.24
C LYS A 205 4.18 1.87 26.79
N LEU A 206 4.16 3.10 26.28
CA LEU A 206 3.12 4.08 26.64
C LEU A 206 1.75 3.61 26.16
N LEU A 207 1.62 3.13 24.92
CA LEU A 207 0.34 2.60 24.43
C LEU A 207 -0.16 1.40 25.25
N LYS A 208 0.75 0.51 25.68
CA LYS A 208 0.43 -0.61 26.59
C LYS A 208 -0.18 -0.14 27.92
N SER A 209 0.21 1.04 28.41
CA SER A 209 -0.28 1.60 29.68
C SER A 209 -1.67 2.24 29.58
N ILE A 210 -2.22 2.42 28.37
CA ILE A 210 -3.52 3.06 28.17
C ILE A 210 -4.64 2.11 28.62
N ALA A 211 -5.40 2.54 29.63
CA ALA A 211 -6.66 1.94 30.01
C ALA A 211 -7.80 2.91 29.69
N HIS A 212 -8.50 2.67 28.58
CA HIS A 212 -9.60 3.51 28.11
C HIS A 212 -10.77 2.65 27.62
N PRO A 213 -12.04 3.00 27.91
CA PRO A 213 -13.20 2.18 27.54
C PRO A 213 -13.30 1.87 26.05
N PHE A 214 -12.87 2.81 25.20
CA PHE A 214 -12.94 2.71 23.74
C PHE A 214 -11.62 2.35 23.06
N ILE A 215 -10.61 1.88 23.80
CA ILE A 215 -9.36 1.40 23.21
C ILE A 215 -9.14 -0.04 23.67
N VAL A 216 -8.79 -0.92 22.73
CA VAL A 216 -8.46 -2.31 23.08
C VAL A 216 -7.15 -2.34 23.85
N PRO A 217 -7.11 -2.94 25.06
CA PRO A 217 -5.89 -3.01 25.85
C PRO A 217 -4.86 -3.91 25.17
N ILE A 218 -3.61 -3.49 25.21
CA ILE A 218 -2.45 -4.26 24.72
C ILE A 218 -1.86 -5.01 25.92
N ASP A 219 -1.76 -6.33 25.81
CA ASP A 219 -1.23 -7.22 26.84
C ASP A 219 0.31 -7.26 26.81
N GLU A 220 0.91 -7.34 25.63
CA GLU A 220 2.37 -7.30 25.46
C GLU A 220 2.80 -6.56 24.20
N ILE A 221 4.03 -6.03 24.25
CA ILE A 221 4.70 -5.36 23.13
C ILE A 221 6.12 -5.91 22.99
N TYR A 222 6.56 -6.03 21.75
CA TYR A 222 7.95 -6.34 21.43
C TYR A 222 8.35 -5.60 20.16
N ALA A 223 9.60 -5.16 20.07
CA ALA A 223 10.14 -4.47 18.91
C ALA A 223 11.56 -4.97 18.68
N ASN A 224 11.96 -4.99 17.41
CA ASN A 224 13.33 -5.25 16.99
C ASN A 224 13.67 -4.37 15.77
N GLU A 225 14.78 -4.66 15.11
CA GLU A 225 15.29 -3.88 13.98
C GLU A 225 14.40 -3.92 12.74
N THR A 226 13.53 -4.93 12.61
CA THR A 226 12.69 -5.18 11.43
C THR A 226 11.22 -4.84 11.61
N GLY A 227 10.71 -4.86 12.84
CA GLY A 227 9.29 -4.65 13.10
C GLY A 227 8.90 -4.75 14.57
N THR A 228 7.60 -4.86 14.80
CA THR A 228 6.98 -4.87 16.12
C THR A 228 5.95 -5.98 16.25
N LEU A 229 5.81 -6.51 17.45
CA LEU A 229 4.73 -7.39 17.87
C LEU A 229 3.82 -6.66 18.86
N THR A 230 2.51 -6.78 18.68
CA THR A 230 1.52 -6.51 19.73
C THR A 230 0.77 -7.79 20.09
N VAL A 231 0.46 -7.96 21.36
CA VAL A 231 -0.37 -9.05 21.88
C VAL A 231 -1.62 -8.44 22.48
N CYS A 232 -2.79 -8.86 22.01
CA CYS A 232 -4.08 -8.48 22.57
C CYS A 232 -4.92 -9.73 22.82
N ARG A 233 -5.98 -9.63 23.65
CA ARG A 233 -6.99 -10.70 23.72
C ARG A 233 -7.59 -10.91 22.33
N PHE A 234 -7.85 -12.16 21.97
CA PHE A 234 -8.58 -12.49 20.75
C PHE A 234 -10.08 -12.37 20.98
N TYR A 235 -10.75 -11.60 20.13
CA TYR A 235 -12.18 -11.35 20.23
C TYR A 235 -12.91 -12.12 19.13
N SER A 236 -13.61 -13.20 19.50
CA SER A 236 -14.27 -14.11 18.56
C SER A 236 -15.47 -13.50 17.82
N LYS A 237 -16.05 -12.41 18.35
CA LYS A 237 -17.10 -11.63 17.67
C LYS A 237 -16.57 -10.77 16.53
N GLY A 238 -15.28 -10.44 16.55
CA GLY A 238 -14.61 -9.71 15.50
C GLY A 238 -14.85 -8.21 15.48
N SER A 239 -14.47 -7.63 14.34
CA SER A 239 -14.51 -6.21 14.07
C SER A 239 -15.88 -5.74 13.58
N LEU A 240 -16.06 -4.43 13.50
CA LEU A 240 -17.19 -3.81 12.84
C LEU A 240 -17.28 -4.22 11.35
N LYS A 241 -16.15 -4.48 10.69
CA LYS A 241 -16.15 -5.06 9.33
C LYS A 241 -16.71 -6.48 9.31
N ASP A 242 -16.34 -7.31 10.28
CA ASP A 242 -16.90 -8.67 10.41
C ASP A 242 -18.43 -8.62 10.62
N TYR A 243 -18.91 -7.67 11.44
CA TYR A 243 -20.34 -7.44 11.62
C TYR A 243 -21.03 -7.03 10.32
N LEU A 244 -20.51 -6.05 9.57
CA LEU A 244 -21.12 -5.59 8.32
C LEU A 244 -21.20 -6.69 7.25
N HIS A 245 -20.20 -7.58 7.21
CA HIS A 245 -20.15 -8.72 6.29
C HIS A 245 -20.73 -10.02 6.88
N GLN A 246 -21.40 -9.95 8.03
CA GLN A 246 -22.04 -11.11 8.69
C GLN A 246 -21.12 -12.33 8.81
N THR A 247 -19.86 -12.09 9.17
CA THR A 247 -18.80 -13.10 9.27
C THR A 247 -18.12 -13.04 10.63
N LYS A 248 -17.12 -13.89 10.84
CA LYS A 248 -16.33 -13.95 12.08
C LYS A 248 -14.85 -14.06 11.74
N PRO A 249 -13.94 -13.62 12.63
CA PRO A 249 -12.51 -13.75 12.43
C PRO A 249 -12.03 -15.19 12.18
N THR A 250 -12.77 -16.19 12.68
CA THR A 250 -12.48 -17.61 12.51
C THR A 250 -12.90 -18.18 11.15
N ASN A 251 -13.61 -17.41 10.31
CA ASN A 251 -14.11 -17.87 9.01
C ASN A 251 -13.03 -17.81 7.89
N GLY A 252 -11.78 -18.08 8.24
CA GLY A 252 -10.65 -18.12 7.33
C GLY A 252 -10.06 -16.75 6.95
N ALA A 253 -9.35 -16.73 5.82
CA ALA A 253 -8.59 -15.60 5.31
C ALA A 253 -9.46 -14.39 4.91
N TYR A 254 -8.84 -13.21 4.87
CA TYR A 254 -9.45 -11.90 4.62
C TYR A 254 -10.37 -11.90 3.40
N TRP A 255 -9.88 -12.37 2.26
CA TRP A 255 -10.64 -12.35 1.01
C TRP A 255 -11.80 -13.36 0.98
N LYS A 256 -11.71 -14.45 1.74
CA LYS A 256 -12.85 -15.36 1.94
C LYS A 256 -13.94 -14.71 2.79
N ARG A 257 -13.57 -13.85 3.75
CA ARG A 257 -14.50 -13.13 4.62
C ARG A 257 -15.18 -11.95 3.93
N TYR A 258 -14.44 -11.20 3.10
CA TYR A 258 -14.89 -9.90 2.61
C TYR A 258 -15.01 -9.79 1.08
N GLY A 259 -14.48 -10.73 0.32
CA GLY A 259 -14.54 -10.69 -1.15
C GLY A 259 -15.92 -11.04 -1.71
N ARG A 260 -16.75 -11.80 -0.97
CA ARG A 260 -18.12 -12.14 -1.36
C ARG A 260 -19.11 -11.11 -0.81
N LYS A 261 -19.85 -10.45 -1.71
CA LYS A 261 -20.87 -9.44 -1.36
C LYS A 261 -22.23 -10.01 -0.93
N SER A 262 -22.43 -11.32 -0.97
CA SER A 262 -23.77 -11.93 -0.85
C SER A 262 -24.39 -11.90 0.55
N LEU A 263 -23.60 -11.60 1.59
CA LEU A 263 -24.05 -11.59 2.98
C LEU A 263 -23.57 -10.29 3.63
N SER A 264 -24.41 -9.27 3.64
CA SER A 264 -24.14 -8.02 4.34
C SER A 264 -25.35 -7.51 5.10
N ARG A 265 -25.08 -6.80 6.20
CA ARG A 265 -26.11 -6.19 7.04
C ARG A 265 -25.69 -4.79 7.43
N GLY A 266 -26.47 -3.80 7.00
CA GLY A 266 -26.26 -2.40 7.35
C GLY A 266 -26.61 -2.12 8.80
N CYS A 267 -26.11 -1.00 9.30
CA CYS A 267 -26.50 -0.46 10.60
C CYS A 267 -27.78 0.37 10.44
N ASP A 268 -28.69 0.29 11.41
CA ASP A 268 -29.80 1.23 11.49
C ASP A 268 -29.31 2.64 11.91
N LEU A 269 -30.19 3.63 11.81
CA LEU A 269 -29.84 5.02 12.10
C LEU A 269 -29.34 5.23 13.55
N ASN A 270 -29.92 4.52 14.53
CA ASN A 270 -29.52 4.63 15.92
C ASN A 270 -28.16 3.97 16.15
N GLN A 271 -27.90 2.83 15.52
CA GLN A 271 -26.59 2.18 15.52
C GLN A 271 -25.52 3.09 14.90
N ILE A 272 -25.77 3.66 13.72
CA ILE A 272 -24.82 4.58 13.06
C ILE A 272 -24.46 5.75 13.98
N LYS A 273 -25.48 6.33 14.61
CA LYS A 273 -25.35 7.47 15.52
C LYS A 273 -24.55 7.12 16.78
N ASN A 274 -24.92 6.04 17.46
CA ASN A 274 -24.27 5.59 18.70
C ASN A 274 -22.82 5.14 18.44
N PHE A 275 -22.58 4.37 17.38
CA PHE A 275 -21.24 3.92 17.03
C PHE A 275 -20.39 5.12 16.60
N GLY A 276 -20.93 6.00 15.75
CA GLY A 276 -20.22 7.19 15.30
C GLY A 276 -19.79 8.09 16.46
N ARG A 277 -20.68 8.32 17.43
CA ARG A 277 -20.36 9.06 18.67
C ARG A 277 -19.20 8.43 19.45
N GLN A 278 -19.27 7.12 19.74
CA GLN A 278 -18.22 6.44 20.51
C GLN A 278 -16.86 6.44 19.78
N ILE A 279 -16.87 6.32 18.46
CA ILE A 279 -15.66 6.41 17.63
C ILE A 279 -15.06 7.82 17.73
N LEU A 280 -15.88 8.87 17.58
CA LEU A 280 -15.41 10.25 17.71
C LEU A 280 -14.87 10.54 19.11
N GLU A 281 -15.53 10.05 20.18
CA GLU A 281 -15.04 10.17 21.56
C GLU A 281 -13.69 9.46 21.76
N ALA A 282 -13.49 8.30 21.15
CA ALA A 282 -12.21 7.60 21.18
C ALA A 282 -11.10 8.36 20.45
N LEU A 283 -11.42 8.94 19.28
CA LEU A 283 -10.47 9.77 18.53
C LEU A 283 -10.13 11.05 19.28
N LEU A 284 -11.12 11.72 19.87
CA LEU A 284 -10.92 12.93 20.67
C LEU A 284 -9.94 12.64 21.82
N PHE A 285 -10.15 11.54 22.55
CA PHE A 285 -9.21 11.10 23.59
C PHE A 285 -7.78 10.94 23.05
N ILE A 286 -7.59 10.31 21.88
CA ILE A 286 -6.25 10.12 21.30
C ILE A 286 -5.59 11.47 21.03
N TYR A 287 -6.27 12.37 20.33
CA TYR A 287 -5.68 13.64 19.88
C TYR A 287 -5.51 14.65 21.02
N ASP A 288 -6.48 14.78 21.93
CA ASP A 288 -6.38 15.69 23.10
C ASP A 288 -5.25 15.31 24.06
N ASN A 289 -4.88 14.02 24.08
CA ASN A 289 -3.76 13.53 24.90
C ASN A 289 -2.42 13.53 24.15
N GLY A 290 -2.34 14.13 22.95
CA GLY A 290 -1.11 14.25 22.17
C GLY A 290 -0.62 12.94 21.54
N LEU A 291 -1.50 11.94 21.41
CA LEU A 291 -1.24 10.72 20.65
C LEU A 291 -1.64 10.92 19.17
N VAL A 292 -1.41 9.90 18.36
CA VAL A 292 -1.79 9.90 16.93
C VAL A 292 -2.39 8.56 16.53
N TYR A 293 -3.28 8.56 15.53
CA TYR A 293 -3.91 7.33 15.03
C TYR A 293 -3.82 7.17 13.51
N GLY A 294 -4.54 7.95 12.69
CA GLY A 294 -4.46 7.94 11.22
C GLY A 294 -4.85 6.62 10.53
N HIS A 295 -5.46 5.69 11.26
CA HIS A 295 -5.70 4.30 10.84
C HIS A 295 -7.14 3.83 11.02
N LEU A 296 -8.09 4.77 11.12
CA LEU A 296 -9.50 4.42 11.26
C LEU A 296 -10.03 3.68 10.01
N HIS A 297 -10.66 2.54 10.24
CA HIS A 297 -11.52 1.83 9.28
C HIS A 297 -12.32 0.76 10.03
N SER A 298 -13.37 0.20 9.42
CA SER A 298 -14.24 -0.82 10.02
C SER A 298 -13.48 -2.04 10.58
N GLY A 299 -12.40 -2.46 9.92
CA GLY A 299 -11.54 -3.56 10.39
C GLY A 299 -10.66 -3.24 11.61
N ASN A 300 -10.48 -1.97 11.98
CA ASN A 300 -9.72 -1.53 13.16
C ASN A 300 -10.64 -1.07 14.30
N ILE A 301 -11.89 -1.52 14.28
CA ILE A 301 -12.87 -1.23 15.31
C ILE A 301 -13.43 -2.57 15.76
N LEU A 302 -13.24 -2.91 17.02
CA LEU A 302 -13.91 -4.03 17.66
C LEU A 302 -15.37 -3.68 17.93
N LEU A 303 -16.28 -4.63 17.72
CA LEU A 303 -17.69 -4.50 18.06
C LEU A 303 -18.12 -5.62 19.02
N ASP A 304 -18.59 -5.26 20.21
CA ASP A 304 -19.19 -6.19 21.15
C ASP A 304 -20.55 -5.68 21.66
N LEU A 305 -21.62 -6.05 20.95
CA LEU A 305 -22.99 -5.60 21.22
C LEU A 305 -23.55 -6.05 22.59
N ASP A 306 -22.89 -6.96 23.30
CA ASP A 306 -23.30 -7.38 24.64
C ASP A 306 -22.81 -6.39 25.72
N GLN A 307 -21.91 -5.46 25.35
CA GLN A 307 -21.38 -4.43 26.23
C GLN A 307 -22.17 -3.13 26.05
N ALA A 308 -22.33 -2.36 27.14
CA ALA A 308 -22.94 -1.03 27.07
C ALA A 308 -22.16 -0.07 26.15
N LEU A 309 -20.82 -0.24 26.10
CA LEU A 309 -19.89 0.47 25.23
C LEU A 309 -19.30 -0.51 24.21
N PRO A 310 -20.00 -0.78 23.10
CA PRO A 310 -19.66 -1.85 22.18
C PRO A 310 -18.46 -1.54 21.26
N ILE A 311 -18.04 -0.27 21.14
CA ILE A 311 -16.97 0.15 20.22
C ILE A 311 -15.63 0.20 20.94
N LYS A 312 -14.60 -0.41 20.36
CA LYS A 312 -13.20 -0.17 20.78
C LYS A 312 -12.26 -0.08 19.59
N LEU A 313 -11.40 0.94 19.57
CA LEU A 313 -10.34 1.07 18.57
C LEU A 313 -9.26 0.01 18.79
N LEU A 314 -8.86 -0.63 17.69
CA LEU A 314 -7.74 -1.56 17.61
C LEU A 314 -6.53 -0.84 17.01
N ASP A 315 -5.38 -1.51 16.99
CA ASP A 315 -4.29 -1.15 16.08
C ASP A 315 -3.69 0.27 16.27
N ILE A 316 -3.85 0.84 17.47
CA ILE A 316 -3.30 2.16 17.85
C ILE A 316 -1.77 2.28 17.72
N ALA A 317 -1.07 1.14 17.61
CA ALA A 317 0.37 1.09 17.37
C ALA A 317 0.76 1.41 15.91
N ASN A 318 -0.15 1.28 14.94
CA ASN A 318 0.19 1.34 13.51
C ASN A 318 0.88 2.66 13.11
N ALA A 319 0.51 3.79 13.73
CA ALA A 319 1.15 5.08 13.48
C ALA A 319 2.62 5.10 13.94
N ILE A 320 2.93 4.48 15.08
CA ILE A 320 4.31 4.34 15.58
C ILE A 320 5.13 3.40 14.66
N VAL A 321 4.51 2.31 14.19
CA VAL A 321 5.13 1.36 13.24
C VAL A 321 5.39 2.03 11.88
N GLY A 322 4.65 3.09 11.56
CA GLY A 322 4.84 3.90 10.37
C GLY A 322 4.26 3.25 9.10
N VAL A 323 3.25 2.39 9.23
CA VAL A 323 2.61 1.76 8.06
C VAL A 323 1.63 2.71 7.39
N SER A 324 1.51 2.67 6.06
CA SER A 324 0.60 3.56 5.32
C SER A 324 -0.87 3.32 5.68
N SER A 325 -1.69 4.35 5.84
CA SER A 325 -3.13 4.18 6.11
C SER A 325 -3.86 3.42 4.99
N LYS A 326 -4.95 2.70 5.33
CA LYS A 326 -5.78 1.97 4.36
C LYS A 326 -6.26 2.88 3.22
N TYR A 327 -6.66 4.10 3.56
CA TYR A 327 -7.23 5.06 2.61
C TYR A 327 -6.21 6.00 1.98
N ARG A 328 -4.91 5.69 2.08
CA ARG A 328 -3.83 6.54 1.56
C ARG A 328 -4.01 6.87 0.08
N CYS A 329 -4.43 5.91 -0.76
CA CYS A 329 -4.71 6.12 -2.18
C CYS A 329 -5.74 7.24 -2.43
N TYR A 330 -6.77 7.34 -1.60
CA TYR A 330 -7.78 8.39 -1.70
C TYR A 330 -7.26 9.71 -1.13
N ILE A 331 -6.65 9.66 0.06
CA ILE A 331 -6.16 10.82 0.81
C ILE A 331 -5.10 11.60 0.04
N SER A 332 -4.18 10.92 -0.65
CA SER A 332 -3.14 11.59 -1.44
C SER A 332 -3.70 12.42 -2.62
N ASN A 333 -4.96 12.21 -3.02
CA ASN A 333 -5.63 13.03 -4.03
C ASN A 333 -6.35 14.27 -3.43
N LEU A 334 -6.36 14.43 -2.10
CA LEU A 334 -7.17 15.41 -1.38
C LEU A 334 -6.29 16.42 -0.63
N LYS A 335 -6.00 17.57 -1.27
CA LYS A 335 -5.14 18.64 -0.75
C LYS A 335 -5.54 19.24 0.61
N GLN A 336 -6.79 19.04 1.02
CA GLN A 336 -7.33 19.53 2.29
C GLN A 336 -6.95 18.62 3.47
N ILE A 337 -6.60 17.36 3.20
CA ILE A 337 -6.14 16.42 4.22
C ILE A 337 -4.64 16.59 4.38
N ARG A 338 -4.20 17.04 5.55
CA ARG A 338 -2.80 17.40 5.81
C ARG A 338 -2.26 16.76 7.08
N THR A 339 -3.10 16.58 8.09
CA THR A 339 -2.73 15.99 9.38
C THR A 339 -3.23 14.55 9.48
N LEU A 340 -2.71 13.79 10.46
CA LEU A 340 -3.25 12.46 10.78
C LEU A 340 -4.70 12.55 11.31
N GLU A 341 -5.05 13.64 12.00
CA GLU A 341 -6.43 13.90 12.43
C GLU A 341 -7.35 14.09 11.21
N HIS A 342 -6.95 14.88 10.21
CA HIS A 342 -7.71 14.99 8.96
C HIS A 342 -7.85 13.65 8.25
N CYS A 343 -6.82 12.79 8.33
CA CYS A 343 -6.90 11.43 7.77
C CYS A 343 -8.01 10.61 8.46
N ASP A 344 -8.12 10.69 9.79
CA ASP A 344 -9.16 9.98 10.54
C ASP A 344 -10.55 10.59 10.40
N VAL A 345 -10.67 11.93 10.30
CA VAL A 345 -11.95 12.59 9.98
C VAL A 345 -12.45 12.14 8.61
N TYR A 346 -11.57 12.10 7.61
CA TYR A 346 -11.93 11.60 6.29
C TYR A 346 -12.31 10.12 6.33
N ALA A 347 -11.53 9.30 7.03
CA ALA A 347 -11.83 7.89 7.23
C ALA A 347 -13.15 7.66 7.98
N PHE A 348 -13.53 8.56 8.89
CA PHE A 348 -14.79 8.53 9.61
C PHE A 348 -15.96 8.74 8.66
N GLY A 349 -15.86 9.69 7.72
CA GLY A 349 -16.85 9.83 6.64
C GLY A 349 -16.98 8.56 5.80
N ARG A 350 -15.87 7.92 5.43
CA ARG A 350 -15.90 6.63 4.72
C ARG A 350 -16.56 5.52 5.52
N LEU A 351 -16.32 5.50 6.82
CA LEU A 351 -16.96 4.54 7.72
C LEU A 351 -18.47 4.79 7.85
N LEU A 352 -18.93 6.03 7.98
CA LEU A 352 -20.38 6.34 8.00
C LEU A 352 -21.08 5.89 6.70
N TYR A 353 -20.39 6.07 5.56
CA TYR A 353 -20.87 5.55 4.27
C TYR A 353 -20.94 4.01 4.30
N GLU A 354 -19.90 3.33 4.77
CA GLU A 354 -19.84 1.87 4.88
C GLU A 354 -20.91 1.31 5.84
N LEU A 355 -21.16 1.96 6.97
CA LEU A 355 -22.20 1.56 7.93
C LEU A 355 -23.61 1.68 7.33
N SER A 356 -23.81 2.63 6.41
CA SER A 356 -25.10 2.86 5.76
C SER A 356 -25.33 1.97 4.54
N THR A 357 -24.27 1.57 3.85
CA THR A 357 -24.36 0.88 2.54
C THR A 357 -23.82 -0.54 2.54
N CYS A 358 -23.06 -0.93 3.56
CA CYS A 358 -22.20 -2.12 3.59
C CYS A 358 -21.12 -2.16 2.52
N GLU A 359 -20.88 -1.04 1.82
CA GLU A 359 -19.86 -0.94 0.79
C GLU A 359 -18.91 0.21 1.07
N GLU A 360 -17.64 0.05 0.69
CA GLU A 360 -16.69 1.13 0.77
C GLU A 360 -16.98 2.16 -0.34
N CYS A 361 -16.89 3.45 -0.01
CA CYS A 361 -17.13 4.52 -0.99
C CYS A 361 -16.16 4.38 -2.18
N PRO A 362 -16.60 4.19 -3.42
CA PRO A 362 -15.69 3.83 -4.52
C PRO A 362 -14.74 4.97 -4.90
N THR A 363 -15.09 6.22 -4.57
CA THR A 363 -14.40 7.44 -5.00
C THR A 363 -13.73 8.17 -3.83
N SER A 364 -12.78 9.06 -4.14
CA SER A 364 -12.13 9.91 -3.12
C SER A 364 -13.08 10.96 -2.53
N THR A 365 -14.05 11.44 -3.30
CA THR A 365 -15.11 12.37 -2.87
C THR A 365 -16.46 11.84 -3.33
N CYS A 366 -17.52 12.19 -2.60
CA CYS A 366 -18.87 11.77 -2.92
C CYS A 366 -19.86 12.86 -2.48
N ILE A 367 -20.71 13.30 -3.41
CA ILE A 367 -21.75 14.33 -3.20
C ILE A 367 -23.16 13.81 -3.51
N GLN A 368 -23.25 12.62 -4.10
CA GLN A 368 -24.49 11.95 -4.43
C GLN A 368 -24.48 10.59 -3.76
N PHE A 369 -25.42 10.38 -2.84
CA PHE A 369 -25.47 9.17 -2.03
C PHE A 369 -26.62 8.26 -2.49
N PRO A 370 -26.45 6.94 -2.42
CA PRO A 370 -27.56 6.01 -2.61
C PRO A 370 -28.68 6.26 -1.59
N ASN A 371 -29.91 5.87 -1.93
CA ASN A 371 -31.08 6.01 -1.03
C ASN A 371 -30.95 5.24 0.29
N THR A 372 -30.02 4.28 0.37
CA THR A 372 -29.69 3.56 1.61
C THR A 372 -29.00 4.42 2.64
N VAL A 373 -28.36 5.53 2.24
CA VAL A 373 -27.73 6.47 3.16
C VAL A 373 -28.79 7.41 3.74
N PRO A 374 -29.06 7.38 5.07
CA PRO A 374 -30.08 8.24 5.67
C PRO A 374 -29.75 9.72 5.50
N ILE A 375 -30.78 10.57 5.27
CA ILE A 375 -30.60 12.01 5.04
C ILE A 375 -29.73 12.70 6.13
N PRO A 376 -29.93 12.44 7.44
CA PRO A 376 -29.07 13.02 8.47
C PRO A 376 -27.59 12.64 8.32
N VAL A 377 -27.31 11.40 7.87
CA VAL A 377 -25.95 10.91 7.62
C VAL A 377 -25.37 11.59 6.38
N GLN A 378 -26.16 11.78 5.31
CA GLN A 378 -25.72 12.50 4.10
C GLN A 378 -25.22 13.92 4.43
N HIS A 379 -25.89 14.62 5.35
CA HIS A 379 -25.47 15.97 5.75
C HIS A 379 -24.07 15.97 6.39
N VAL A 380 -23.78 14.99 7.26
CA VAL A 380 -22.44 14.81 7.84
C VAL A 380 -21.42 14.43 6.77
N LEU A 381 -21.77 13.50 5.87
CA LEU A 381 -20.90 13.08 4.77
C LEU A 381 -20.52 14.24 3.84
N LEU A 382 -21.44 15.15 3.53
CA LEU A 382 -21.16 16.33 2.71
C LEU A 382 -20.12 17.25 3.35
N LYS A 383 -20.18 17.46 4.68
CA LYS A 383 -19.17 18.25 5.41
C LYS A 383 -17.77 17.64 5.28
N ILE A 384 -17.66 16.32 5.21
CA ILE A 384 -16.37 15.60 5.15
C ILE A 384 -15.86 15.42 3.71
N PHE A 385 -16.73 15.02 2.78
CA PHE A 385 -16.36 14.70 1.40
C PHE A 385 -16.37 15.90 0.44
N ALA A 386 -17.10 16.95 0.78
CA ALA A 386 -17.16 18.19 0.00
C ALA A 386 -17.13 19.42 0.92
N PRO A 387 -16.07 19.58 1.75
CA PRO A 387 -15.95 20.73 2.63
C PRO A 387 -15.87 22.01 1.80
N THR A 388 -16.60 23.05 2.21
CA THR A 388 -16.51 24.39 1.62
C THR A 388 -15.27 25.15 2.08
N GLY A 389 -14.57 24.64 3.11
CA GLY A 389 -13.33 25.18 3.68
C GLY A 389 -12.40 24.06 4.14
N ASP A 390 -11.90 24.18 5.37
CA ASP A 390 -11.14 23.11 6.02
C ASP A 390 -12.06 21.92 6.39
N LEU A 391 -11.45 20.77 6.68
CA LEU A 391 -12.20 19.62 7.21
C LEU A 391 -12.76 19.97 8.60
N PRO A 392 -13.94 19.45 8.96
CA PRO A 392 -14.44 19.62 10.32
C PRO A 392 -13.50 18.95 11.32
N THR A 393 -13.35 19.53 12.49
CA THR A 393 -12.61 18.90 13.60
C THR A 393 -13.42 17.77 14.24
N ILE A 394 -12.77 16.90 15.00
CA ILE A 394 -13.47 15.84 15.77
C ILE A 394 -14.49 16.47 16.74
N GLN A 395 -14.11 17.58 17.39
CA GLN A 395 -14.99 18.30 18.31
C GLN A 395 -16.22 18.87 17.60
N GLU A 396 -16.05 19.51 16.44
CA GLU A 396 -17.17 20.03 15.64
C GLU A 396 -18.12 18.91 15.17
N LEU A 397 -17.58 17.72 14.88
CA LEU A 397 -18.41 16.55 14.56
C LEU A 397 -19.17 16.05 15.80
N LEU A 398 -18.56 16.00 16.98
CA LEU A 398 -19.25 15.63 18.23
C LEU A 398 -20.37 16.62 18.59
N GLU A 399 -20.17 17.89 18.27
CA GLU A 399 -21.15 18.97 18.46
C GLU A 399 -22.26 18.99 17.39
N ASP A 400 -22.14 18.21 16.32
CA ASP A 400 -23.19 18.09 15.32
C ASP A 400 -24.47 17.52 15.95
N SER A 401 -25.61 18.13 15.60
CA SER A 401 -26.95 17.70 16.04
C SER A 401 -27.22 16.19 15.83
N PHE A 402 -26.59 15.57 14.83
CA PHE A 402 -26.69 14.15 14.58
C PHE A 402 -26.10 13.33 15.73
N PHE A 403 -24.94 13.71 16.27
CA PHE A 403 -24.23 12.98 17.33
C PHE A 403 -24.55 13.48 18.75
N GLN A 404 -25.15 14.67 18.92
CA GLN A 404 -25.55 15.15 20.25
C GLN A 404 -26.75 14.43 20.85
N GLN A 405 -27.63 13.89 20.01
CA GLN A 405 -28.86 13.24 20.45
C GLN A 405 -28.63 11.80 21.00
N THR A 406 -27.41 11.46 21.40
CA THR A 406 -27.05 10.20 22.08
C THR A 406 -26.60 10.53 23.50
N VAL A 407 -26.85 9.65 24.47
CA VAL A 407 -26.38 9.84 25.84
C VAL A 407 -24.86 10.01 25.82
N SER A 408 -24.37 11.15 26.34
CA SER A 408 -22.94 11.35 26.56
C SER A 408 -22.44 10.25 27.49
N ASN A 409 -21.39 9.53 27.10
CA ASN A 409 -20.87 8.43 27.91
C ASN A 409 -20.09 8.91 29.16
N ASN A 410 -20.08 10.24 29.42
CA ASN A 410 -19.41 10.89 30.56
C ASN A 410 -18.02 10.30 30.84
N ILE A 411 -17.19 10.22 29.79
CA ILE A 411 -15.82 9.69 29.84
C ILE A 411 -14.85 10.73 30.45
N GLU A 412 -15.37 11.81 31.05
CA GLU A 412 -14.68 13.02 31.51
C GLU A 412 -13.56 12.82 32.57
N ARG A 413 -12.99 11.62 32.70
CA ARG A 413 -11.96 11.27 33.70
C ARG A 413 -10.73 10.57 33.15
N PHE A 414 -10.64 10.28 31.86
CA PHE A 414 -9.45 9.65 31.30
C PHE A 414 -8.48 10.71 30.75
N GLN A 415 -7.56 11.16 31.59
CA GLN A 415 -6.43 12.00 31.18
C GLN A 415 -5.14 11.19 31.16
N LEU A 416 -4.44 11.19 30.03
CA LEU A 416 -3.11 10.61 29.88
C LEU A 416 -2.07 11.73 29.90
N LYS A 417 -1.23 11.74 30.94
CA LYS A 417 -0.11 12.68 31.02
C LYS A 417 1.12 12.14 30.33
N LEU A 418 1.39 12.64 29.12
CA LEU A 418 2.64 12.36 28.41
C LEU A 418 3.80 13.19 28.97
N SER A 419 4.97 12.56 29.11
CA SER A 419 6.22 13.28 29.38
C SER A 419 6.61 14.17 28.19
N PRO A 420 7.42 15.23 28.39
CA PRO A 420 7.88 16.07 27.28
C PRO A 420 8.54 15.28 26.15
N LYS A 421 9.40 14.31 26.49
CA LYS A 421 10.04 13.41 25.53
C LYS A 421 9.02 12.56 24.76
N ALA A 422 7.97 12.07 25.42
CA ALA A 422 6.93 11.29 24.76
C ALA A 422 6.12 12.16 23.78
N LYS A 423 5.77 13.39 24.17
CA LYS A 423 5.08 14.34 23.30
C LYS A 423 5.90 14.63 22.04
N GLU A 424 7.18 14.94 22.20
CA GLU A 424 8.10 15.19 21.08
C GLU A 424 8.19 13.98 20.13
N ALA A 425 8.21 12.76 20.68
CA ALA A 425 8.21 11.54 19.87
C ALA A 425 6.92 11.37 19.05
N PHE A 426 5.74 11.59 19.65
CA PHE A 426 4.48 11.51 18.93
C PHE A 426 4.31 12.63 17.89
N GLU A 427 4.77 13.84 18.19
CA GLU A 427 4.84 14.91 17.20
C GLU A 427 5.77 14.57 16.04
N GLN A 428 6.91 13.92 16.30
CA GLN A 428 7.83 13.46 15.27
C GLN A 428 7.19 12.40 14.36
N ILE A 429 6.46 11.43 14.93
CA ILE A 429 5.65 10.46 14.15
C ILE A 429 4.69 11.21 13.23
N SER A 430 3.97 12.18 13.79
CA SER A 430 3.02 13.01 13.03
C SER A 430 3.72 13.74 11.89
N ARG A 431 4.82 14.46 12.15
CA ARG A 431 5.60 15.20 11.14
C ARG A 431 6.13 14.31 10.03
N THR A 432 6.65 13.12 10.35
CA THR A 432 7.14 12.17 9.34
C THR A 432 6.02 11.73 8.39
N ALA A 433 4.88 11.30 8.93
CA ALA A 433 3.75 10.85 8.11
C ALA A 433 3.13 11.98 7.26
N GLN A 434 3.04 13.19 7.84
CA GLN A 434 2.54 14.38 7.16
C GLN A 434 3.47 14.84 6.04
N GLY A 435 4.78 14.90 6.29
CA GLY A 435 5.76 15.29 5.26
C GLY A 435 5.74 14.36 4.05
N ARG A 436 5.54 13.05 4.26
CA ARG A 436 5.35 12.11 3.15
C ARG A 436 4.03 12.34 2.42
N LEU A 437 2.94 12.64 3.14
CA LEU A 437 1.64 12.97 2.52
C LEU A 437 1.73 14.18 1.61
N GLU A 438 2.38 15.23 2.09
CA GLU A 438 2.63 16.45 1.30
C GLU A 438 3.46 16.12 0.04
N GLY A 439 4.49 15.28 0.18
CA GLY A 439 5.28 14.78 -0.95
C GLY A 439 4.44 14.02 -1.98
N ASP A 440 3.57 13.12 -1.53
CA ASP A 440 2.68 12.34 -2.41
C ASP A 440 1.67 13.24 -3.13
N GLN A 441 1.04 14.18 -2.42
CA GLN A 441 0.14 15.18 -2.99
C GLN A 441 0.84 16.08 -4.01
N ALA A 442 2.09 16.48 -3.74
CA ALA A 442 2.90 17.27 -4.66
C ALA A 442 3.22 16.50 -5.95
N LYS A 443 3.57 15.21 -5.85
CA LYS A 443 3.79 14.32 -7.01
C LYS A 443 2.53 14.21 -7.86
N ILE A 444 1.38 13.91 -7.25
CA ILE A 444 0.10 13.80 -7.95
C ILE A 444 -0.26 15.11 -8.64
N LYS A 445 -0.12 16.26 -7.96
CA LYS A 445 -0.35 17.58 -8.54
C LYS A 445 0.55 17.85 -9.75
N ASN A 446 1.82 17.48 -9.66
CA ASN A 446 2.78 17.64 -10.75
C ASN A 446 2.39 16.78 -11.97
N VAL A 447 1.97 15.53 -11.75
CA VAL A 447 1.49 14.68 -12.84
C VAL A 447 0.22 15.25 -13.45
N GLN A 448 -0.79 15.62 -12.66
CA GLN A 448 -2.02 16.23 -13.16
C GLN A 448 -1.74 17.49 -14.00
N ARG A 449 -0.80 18.33 -13.58
CA ARG A 449 -0.38 19.51 -14.34
C ARG A 449 0.25 19.11 -15.68
N ARG A 450 1.15 18.13 -15.69
CA ARG A 450 1.80 17.62 -16.91
C ARG A 450 0.77 17.01 -17.88
N THR A 451 -0.16 16.20 -17.38
CA THR A 451 -1.23 15.60 -18.20
C THR A 451 -2.13 16.67 -18.82
N ARG A 452 -2.52 17.70 -18.08
CA ARG A 452 -3.31 18.83 -18.63
C ARG A 452 -2.56 19.57 -19.73
N LEU A 453 -1.26 19.83 -19.54
CA LEU A 453 -0.43 20.48 -20.55
C LEU A 453 -0.29 19.61 -21.81
N ALA A 454 -0.03 18.31 -21.64
CA ALA A 454 0.05 17.36 -22.75
C ALA A 454 -1.26 17.32 -23.55
N ASN A 455 -2.41 17.21 -22.88
CA ASN A 455 -3.72 17.24 -23.54
C ASN A 455 -3.98 18.55 -24.30
N HIS A 456 -3.52 19.68 -23.76
CA HIS A 456 -3.65 20.98 -24.42
C HIS A 456 -2.81 21.04 -25.71
N LEU A 457 -1.54 20.61 -25.64
CA LEU A 457 -0.65 20.54 -26.81
C LEU A 457 -1.21 19.61 -27.89
N MET A 458 -1.70 18.43 -27.51
CA MET A 458 -2.32 17.48 -28.45
C MET A 458 -3.56 18.09 -29.14
N SER A 459 -4.40 18.80 -28.39
CA SER A 459 -5.54 19.53 -28.95
C SER A 459 -5.10 20.61 -29.95
N ASP A 460 -4.02 21.33 -29.66
CA ASP A 460 -3.53 22.39 -30.55
C ASP A 460 -2.86 21.84 -31.82
N GLU A 461 -2.15 20.72 -31.72
CA GLU A 461 -1.68 19.96 -32.89
C GLU A 461 -2.86 19.49 -33.76
N GLU A 462 -3.94 19.01 -33.14
CA GLU A 462 -5.13 18.57 -33.87
C GLU A 462 -5.83 19.76 -34.57
N LYS A 463 -5.93 20.92 -33.91
CA LYS A 463 -6.44 22.16 -34.55
C LYS A 463 -5.55 22.60 -35.71
N LEU A 464 -4.24 22.56 -35.55
CA LEU A 464 -3.28 22.93 -36.60
C LEU A 464 -3.40 21.99 -37.81
N LYS A 465 -3.53 20.68 -37.57
CA LYS A 465 -3.78 19.67 -38.60
C LYS A 465 -5.06 19.96 -39.37
N ARG A 466 -6.18 20.20 -38.67
CA ARG A 466 -7.46 20.57 -39.29
C ARG A 466 -7.37 21.87 -40.12
N ARG A 467 -6.60 22.86 -39.67
CA ARG A 467 -6.36 24.11 -40.43
C ARG A 467 -5.59 23.84 -41.72
N ARG A 468 -4.53 23.01 -41.68
CA ARG A 468 -3.78 22.61 -42.87
C ARG A 468 -4.65 21.84 -43.87
N GLU A 469 -5.48 20.91 -43.40
CA GLU A 469 -6.41 20.16 -44.25
C GLU A 469 -7.44 21.07 -44.94
N ARG A 470 -7.98 22.07 -44.22
CA ARG A 470 -8.87 23.09 -44.80
C ARG A 470 -8.16 23.95 -45.85
N GLN A 471 -6.92 24.35 -45.58
CA GLN A 471 -6.14 25.15 -46.51
C GLN A 471 -5.79 24.37 -47.78
N ALA A 472 -5.41 23.09 -47.66
CA ALA A 472 -5.17 22.21 -48.80
C ALA A 472 -6.44 22.02 -49.65
N LYS A 473 -7.60 21.82 -49.02
CA LYS A 473 -8.90 21.75 -49.70
C LYS A 473 -9.27 23.06 -50.41
N ALA A 474 -9.01 24.22 -49.79
CA ALA A 474 -9.29 25.53 -50.37
C ALA A 474 -8.38 25.86 -51.57
N LEU A 475 -7.16 25.32 -51.59
CA LEU A 475 -6.20 25.48 -52.71
C LEU A 475 -6.44 24.48 -53.86
N GLY A 476 -7.53 23.70 -53.84
CA GLY A 476 -7.85 22.75 -54.91
C GLY A 476 -6.88 21.58 -55.02
N GLN A 477 -5.98 21.39 -54.05
CA GLN A 477 -5.08 20.24 -54.01
C GLN A 477 -5.84 19.04 -53.42
N SER A 478 -6.26 18.10 -54.27
CA SER A 478 -6.67 16.78 -53.81
C SER A 478 -5.51 16.10 -53.07
N PRO A 479 -5.76 15.37 -51.97
CA PRO A 479 -4.70 14.60 -51.34
C PRO A 479 -4.26 13.50 -52.31
N ASP A 480 -3.06 13.66 -52.86
CA ASP A 480 -2.43 12.66 -53.72
C ASP A 480 -2.26 11.34 -52.91
N PRO A 481 -2.78 10.18 -53.35
CA PRO A 481 -2.64 8.94 -52.59
C PRO A 481 -1.23 8.35 -52.63
N ASN A 482 -0.32 8.89 -53.44
CA ASN A 482 1.00 8.34 -53.68
C ASN A 482 2.08 9.41 -53.62
N THR A 483 2.56 9.69 -52.41
CA THR A 483 3.91 10.24 -52.23
C THR A 483 4.56 9.66 -50.97
N ASN A 484 5.44 8.68 -51.22
CA ASN A 484 6.44 8.08 -50.33
C ASN A 484 5.97 7.42 -49.03
N SER A 485 5.59 6.16 -49.20
CA SER A 485 5.73 5.06 -48.25
C SER A 485 7.18 4.57 -48.11
N GLN A 486 8.13 5.46 -47.77
CA GLN A 486 9.43 5.07 -47.20
C GLN A 486 9.90 6.17 -46.24
N GLY A 487 9.78 5.93 -44.94
CA GLY A 487 10.25 6.86 -43.89
C GLY A 487 9.33 7.04 -42.67
N LYS A 488 8.12 6.47 -42.67
CA LYS A 488 7.17 6.57 -41.53
C LYS A 488 6.87 5.22 -40.90
N SER A 489 7.86 4.64 -40.23
CA SER A 489 7.63 3.55 -39.26
C SER A 489 8.36 3.75 -37.92
N THR A 490 9.01 4.89 -37.68
CA THR A 490 9.85 5.09 -36.49
C THR A 490 9.48 6.31 -35.63
N LEU A 491 8.36 6.99 -35.89
CA LEU A 491 7.94 8.19 -35.13
C LEU A 491 6.62 8.09 -34.37
N LEU A 492 5.94 6.93 -34.38
CA LEU A 492 4.76 6.68 -33.53
C LEU A 492 5.07 5.88 -32.26
N GLN A 493 6.36 5.61 -31.97
CA GLN A 493 6.77 4.82 -30.82
C GLN A 493 7.71 5.56 -29.86
N ARG A 494 7.97 6.86 -30.07
CA ARG A 494 8.95 7.63 -29.28
C ARG A 494 8.37 8.78 -28.45
N SER A 495 7.06 8.93 -28.37
CA SER A 495 6.41 9.99 -27.57
C SER A 495 6.05 9.59 -26.13
N ILE A 496 6.55 8.46 -25.62
CA ILE A 496 6.53 8.13 -24.18
C ILE A 496 7.96 7.89 -23.70
N SER A 497 8.84 8.87 -23.89
CA SER A 497 10.15 8.94 -23.23
C SER A 497 10.65 10.38 -23.32
N VAL A 498 10.29 11.21 -22.35
CA VAL A 498 10.98 12.47 -22.11
C VAL A 498 11.67 12.32 -20.77
N ASP A 499 12.98 12.05 -20.82
CA ASP A 499 13.85 12.16 -19.65
C ASP A 499 13.95 13.64 -19.24
N PRO A 500 13.83 13.98 -17.94
CA PRO A 500 13.78 15.35 -17.49
C PRO A 500 15.13 15.84 -16.99
N LEU A 501 15.95 16.46 -17.83
CA LEU A 501 16.96 17.41 -17.36
C LEU A 501 17.07 18.60 -18.30
N GLN A 502 17.06 19.78 -17.67
CA GLN A 502 17.23 21.12 -18.24
C GLN A 502 16.03 21.67 -19.02
N LEU A 503 15.26 22.53 -18.37
CA LEU A 503 14.82 23.78 -19.01
C LEU A 503 14.66 24.84 -17.92
N SER A 504 15.73 25.58 -17.68
CA SER A 504 15.72 26.88 -17.02
C SER A 504 14.93 27.86 -17.89
N VAL A 505 13.83 28.39 -17.34
CA VAL A 505 12.97 29.36 -18.03
C VAL A 505 13.58 30.75 -17.87
N GLU A 506 14.19 31.27 -18.94
CA GLU A 506 14.43 32.70 -19.08
C GLU A 506 13.10 33.41 -19.37
N LYS A 507 12.76 34.37 -18.50
CA LYS A 507 11.65 35.30 -18.70
C LYS A 507 12.05 36.34 -19.76
N THR A 508 11.33 36.39 -20.87
CA THR A 508 11.23 37.60 -21.70
C THR A 508 9.79 38.10 -21.71
N THR A 509 9.55 39.14 -20.89
CA THR A 509 8.34 39.96 -20.93
C THR A 509 8.59 41.15 -21.83
N SER A 510 7.77 41.31 -22.87
CA SER A 510 7.64 42.57 -23.61
C SER A 510 6.21 43.10 -23.45
N ARG A 511 6.06 44.23 -22.76
CA ARG A 511 5.06 45.29 -23.02
C ARG A 511 5.38 46.51 -22.16
N ARG A 512 5.64 47.63 -22.84
CA ARG A 512 5.77 49.01 -22.31
C ARG A 512 4.37 49.59 -22.04
N PRO A 513 4.22 50.64 -21.19
CA PRO A 513 4.40 52.02 -21.69
C PRO A 513 5.15 52.97 -20.72
N LEU A 514 5.09 54.25 -21.05
CA LEU A 514 6.05 55.36 -20.96
C LEU A 514 5.96 56.22 -19.66
N ALA A 515 7.04 57.00 -19.42
CA ALA A 515 7.19 58.19 -18.55
C ALA A 515 7.51 57.91 -17.06
N THR A 516 8.46 58.53 -16.34
CA THR A 516 9.16 59.84 -16.40
C THR A 516 10.52 59.80 -15.66
N HIS A 517 11.52 60.52 -16.21
CA HIS A 517 12.67 61.23 -15.59
C HIS A 517 13.08 61.03 -14.10
N LEU A 518 14.33 60.62 -13.84
CA LEU A 518 15.45 61.42 -13.26
C LEU A 518 16.63 60.52 -12.78
N SER A 519 17.85 60.96 -13.10
CA SER A 519 19.21 60.48 -12.79
C SER A 519 19.55 60.48 -11.28
N VAL A 520 20.50 59.70 -10.73
CA VAL A 520 21.98 59.91 -10.67
C VAL A 520 22.58 58.63 -10.01
N ASP A 521 23.44 57.85 -10.69
CA ASP A 521 24.92 57.73 -10.61
C ASP A 521 25.50 57.16 -9.29
N VAL A 522 26.17 55.99 -9.35
CA VAL A 522 27.44 55.64 -8.64
C VAL A 522 28.16 54.46 -9.35
N SER A 523 29.38 54.77 -9.76
CA SER A 523 30.58 54.02 -10.19
C SER A 523 30.84 52.54 -9.77
N SER A 524 31.10 51.73 -10.80
CA SER A 524 32.25 50.80 -11.08
C SER A 524 33.06 50.08 -9.98
N VAL A 525 33.16 48.74 -10.09
CA VAL A 525 34.43 47.93 -10.08
C VAL A 525 34.22 46.64 -10.92
N PRO A 526 35.13 46.23 -11.83
CA PRO A 526 35.03 44.95 -12.56
C PRO A 526 35.79 43.80 -11.87
N GLN A 527 35.22 42.59 -11.85
CA GLN A 527 35.90 41.33 -11.45
C GLN A 527 36.36 40.53 -12.69
N PRO A 528 37.46 39.75 -12.58
CA PRO A 528 38.12 39.07 -13.70
C PRO A 528 37.38 37.79 -14.16
N PRO A 529 37.61 37.31 -15.40
CA PRO A 529 36.94 36.14 -15.96
C PRO A 529 37.48 34.81 -15.36
N PRO A 530 36.67 33.74 -15.34
CA PRO A 530 37.06 32.43 -14.81
C PRO A 530 37.96 31.65 -15.80
N PRO A 531 38.77 30.69 -15.30
CA PRO A 531 39.70 29.90 -16.11
C PRO A 531 39.00 28.80 -16.94
N PRO A 532 39.64 28.30 -18.03
CA PRO A 532 39.05 27.29 -18.91
C PRO A 532 39.03 25.87 -18.29
N PRO A 533 38.11 25.00 -18.72
CA PRO A 533 37.92 23.67 -18.14
C PRO A 533 39.01 22.67 -18.55
N THR A 534 39.44 21.85 -17.58
CA THR A 534 40.37 20.74 -17.74
C THR A 534 39.71 19.51 -18.39
N ALA A 535 40.47 18.81 -19.23
CA ALA A 535 40.03 17.62 -19.96
C ALA A 535 39.73 16.42 -19.03
N ALA A 536 38.68 15.66 -19.37
CA ALA A 536 38.28 14.45 -18.64
C ALA A 536 39.22 13.26 -18.90
N PRO A 537 39.43 12.35 -17.92
CA PRO A 537 40.23 11.15 -18.10
C PRO A 537 39.49 10.06 -18.90
N PRO A 538 40.20 9.11 -19.52
CA PRO A 538 39.60 8.06 -20.34
C PRO A 538 38.86 6.99 -19.51
N PRO A 539 37.89 6.27 -20.10
CA PRO A 539 37.08 5.28 -19.41
C PRO A 539 37.86 3.99 -19.07
N PRO A 540 37.45 3.24 -18.02
CA PRO A 540 38.08 2.00 -17.62
C PRO A 540 37.79 0.83 -18.59
N PRO A 541 38.66 -0.20 -18.62
CA PRO A 541 38.49 -1.36 -19.50
C PRO A 541 37.32 -2.28 -19.05
N PRO A 542 36.77 -3.08 -19.98
CA PRO A 542 35.63 -3.96 -19.71
C PRO A 542 36.01 -5.16 -18.82
N PRO A 543 35.04 -5.72 -18.07
CA PRO A 543 35.26 -6.87 -17.19
C PRO A 543 35.42 -8.19 -17.96
N PRO A 544 36.10 -9.20 -17.38
CA PRO A 544 36.30 -10.50 -17.99
C PRO A 544 35.00 -11.32 -18.07
N PRO A 545 34.90 -12.28 -19.02
CA PRO A 545 33.70 -13.10 -19.21
C PRO A 545 33.48 -14.11 -18.06
N PRO A 546 32.22 -14.51 -17.81
CA PRO A 546 31.86 -15.46 -16.75
C PRO A 546 32.34 -16.89 -17.05
N PRO A 547 32.54 -17.72 -16.02
CA PRO A 547 32.95 -19.12 -16.18
C PRO A 547 31.82 -19.99 -16.78
N PRO A 548 32.17 -21.11 -17.45
CA PRO A 548 31.20 -21.99 -18.09
C PRO A 548 30.32 -22.74 -17.07
N PRO A 549 29.08 -23.11 -17.45
CA PRO A 549 28.16 -23.81 -16.58
C PRO A 549 28.59 -25.28 -16.33
N PRO A 550 28.22 -25.86 -15.17
CA PRO A 550 28.52 -27.25 -14.86
C PRO A 550 27.71 -28.23 -15.73
N PRO A 551 28.20 -29.47 -15.93
CA PRO A 551 27.57 -30.46 -16.80
C PRO A 551 26.25 -31.00 -16.23
N PRO A 552 25.30 -31.43 -17.08
CA PRO A 552 23.99 -31.92 -16.65
C PRO A 552 24.10 -33.31 -16.01
N MET A 553 23.45 -33.48 -14.86
CA MET A 553 23.27 -34.78 -14.20
C MET A 553 22.23 -35.63 -14.95
N SER A 554 22.57 -36.90 -15.12
CA SER A 554 21.83 -37.92 -15.86
C SER A 554 20.50 -38.30 -15.21
N SER A 555 19.49 -38.53 -16.05
CA SER A 555 18.14 -38.99 -15.71
C SER A 555 18.05 -40.52 -15.60
N ALA A 556 17.61 -41.01 -14.45
CA ALA A 556 16.91 -42.30 -14.20
C ALA A 556 16.35 -42.20 -12.76
N SER A 557 15.15 -42.61 -12.35
CA SER A 557 14.25 -43.68 -12.77
C SER A 557 12.84 -43.46 -12.15
N SER A 558 11.88 -44.23 -12.65
CA SER A 558 10.42 -44.37 -12.41
C SER A 558 9.85 -44.25 -10.97
N PRO A 559 8.52 -44.06 -10.79
CA PRO A 559 7.89 -43.67 -9.51
C PRO A 559 7.40 -44.86 -8.65
N PRO A 560 7.29 -44.72 -7.31
CA PRO A 560 6.54 -45.65 -6.46
C PRO A 560 5.18 -45.09 -5.98
N PRO A 561 4.28 -45.94 -5.43
CA PRO A 561 2.84 -45.70 -5.35
C PRO A 561 2.38 -44.97 -4.08
N ALA A 562 1.10 -44.58 -4.07
CA ALA A 562 0.42 -43.84 -3.01
C ALA A 562 0.10 -44.67 -1.74
N ALA A 563 0.48 -44.15 -0.58
CA ALA A 563 -0.12 -44.26 0.77
C ALA A 563 0.85 -43.53 1.73
N GLY A 564 0.47 -42.57 2.58
CA GLY A 564 -0.39 -42.77 3.73
C GLY A 564 0.45 -42.97 5.00
N GLY A 565 0.86 -41.86 5.64
CA GLY A 565 1.37 -41.85 7.03
C GLY A 565 2.88 -41.71 7.22
N ASP A 566 3.41 -40.48 7.17
CA ASP A 566 4.84 -40.26 7.52
C ASP A 566 5.19 -38.89 8.12
N ARG A 567 4.24 -38.23 8.79
CA ARG A 567 4.50 -36.98 9.53
C ARG A 567 4.95 -37.23 10.98
N THR A 568 4.53 -38.36 11.56
CA THR A 568 4.78 -38.69 12.97
C THR A 568 6.16 -39.30 13.19
N GLN A 569 6.72 -40.03 12.22
CA GLN A 569 8.07 -40.60 12.31
C GLN A 569 9.16 -39.51 12.20
N LEU A 570 8.96 -38.51 11.36
CA LEU A 570 9.88 -37.36 11.25
C LEU A 570 9.91 -36.53 12.54
N LEU A 571 8.76 -36.33 13.19
CA LEU A 571 8.67 -35.57 14.45
C LEU A 571 9.28 -36.32 15.65
N ASN A 572 9.17 -37.65 15.70
CA ASN A 572 9.84 -38.45 16.72
C ASN A 572 11.37 -38.47 16.54
N SER A 573 11.87 -38.41 15.30
CA SER A 573 13.32 -38.35 15.04
C SER A 573 13.98 -37.02 15.47
N ILE A 574 13.21 -35.93 15.57
CA ILE A 574 13.72 -34.60 15.93
C ILE A 574 13.72 -34.38 17.46
N THR A 575 12.94 -35.17 18.21
CA THR A 575 12.78 -35.01 19.67
C THR A 575 13.80 -35.80 20.50
N ASP A 576 14.51 -36.77 19.91
CA ASP A 576 15.51 -37.62 20.58
C ASP A 576 16.96 -37.05 20.54
N PHE A 577 17.11 -35.74 20.70
CA PHE A 577 18.42 -35.11 20.77
C PHE A 577 19.07 -35.32 22.15
N SER A 578 20.09 -36.19 22.22
CA SER A 578 20.88 -36.44 23.44
C SER A 578 22.28 -35.84 23.32
N LEU A 579 22.56 -34.84 24.17
CA LEU A 579 23.87 -34.16 24.27
C LEU A 579 25.03 -35.13 24.56
N ALA A 580 24.74 -36.26 25.21
CA ALA A 580 25.73 -37.27 25.58
C ALA A 580 26.28 -38.10 24.40
N LYS A 581 25.65 -38.02 23.22
CA LYS A 581 26.03 -38.79 22.01
C LYS A 581 26.91 -38.00 21.02
N LEU A 582 27.24 -36.73 21.32
CA LEU A 582 28.10 -35.91 20.45
C LEU A 582 29.58 -36.21 20.67
N LYS A 583 30.31 -36.55 19.60
CA LYS A 583 31.79 -36.64 19.64
C LYS A 583 32.39 -35.25 19.85
N LYS A 584 33.33 -35.12 20.80
CA LYS A 584 34.07 -33.86 21.01
C LYS A 584 34.85 -33.48 19.75
N ALA A 585 34.60 -32.28 19.24
CA ALA A 585 35.35 -31.72 18.12
C ALA A 585 36.73 -31.22 18.60
N LYS A 586 37.80 -31.59 17.90
CA LYS A 586 39.12 -30.96 18.07
C LYS A 586 39.11 -29.61 17.37
N THR A 587 39.17 -28.53 18.14
CA THR A 587 39.42 -27.18 17.64
C THR A 587 40.88 -27.03 17.26
N ASN A 588 41.16 -26.59 16.03
CA ASN A 588 42.49 -26.22 15.58
C ASN A 588 42.62 -24.70 15.67
N ASP A 589 43.25 -24.23 16.74
CA ASP A 589 43.48 -22.81 16.99
C ASP A 589 44.69 -22.32 16.18
N ARG A 590 44.49 -21.28 15.38
CA ARG A 590 45.52 -20.65 14.53
C ARG A 590 45.72 -19.17 14.87
N SER A 591 45.48 -18.79 16.13
CA SER A 591 45.54 -17.40 16.59
C SER A 591 46.93 -16.84 16.88
N THR A 592 48.03 -17.57 16.61
CA THR A 592 49.37 -17.00 16.75
C THR A 592 49.76 -16.18 15.52
N PRO A 593 50.22 -14.92 15.69
CA PRO A 593 50.71 -14.11 14.58
C PRO A 593 52.07 -14.67 14.11
N LYS A 594 52.23 -14.78 12.79
CA LYS A 594 53.52 -15.09 12.18
C LYS A 594 54.41 -13.84 12.29
N VAL A 595 55.60 -14.02 12.88
CA VAL A 595 56.69 -13.03 12.96
C VAL A 595 57.12 -12.61 11.56
#